data_AF-A0A7Y9J300-F1
#
_entry.id   AF-A0A7Y9J300-F1
#
_cell.length_a   1.000
_cell.length_b   1.000
_cell.length_c   1.000
_cell.angle_alpha   90.00
_cell.angle_beta   90.00
_cell.angle_gamma   90.00
#
_symmetry.space_group_name_H-M   'P 1'
#
loop_
_entity.id
_entity.type
_entity.pdbx_description
1 polymer ?
#
loop_
_entity_poly.entity_id
_entity_poly.type
_entity_poly.pdbx_seq_one_letter_code
_entity_poly.pdbx_strand_id
1 'polypeptide(L)'
;MTIDLPDTVVNPFAGGLLTVLVVPVSASLEVGLLALRERGVRAWTEHLPAVGQEVVLVAGVECEEAPSMDGITDAERSVLGVLDAAGIEVDVRGSGYVSAEAVRRWGAHTPS
;
A
#
# COMPACT_ATOMS: atom_id res chain seq x y z
N MET A 1 26.07 -38.76 -0.10
CA MET A 1 24.99 -38.49 0.86
C MET A 1 24.45 -37.12 0.49
N THR A 2 23.41 -37.08 -0.32
CA THR A 2 22.82 -35.83 -0.83
C THR A 2 21.81 -35.38 0.22
N ILE A 3 22.03 -34.20 0.80
CA ILE A 3 21.09 -33.61 1.75
C ILE A 3 19.98 -32.97 0.92
N ASP A 4 18.80 -33.57 0.93
CA ASP A 4 17.56 -32.90 0.52
C ASP A 4 17.33 -31.75 1.51
N LEU A 5 17.56 -30.52 1.06
CA LEU A 5 17.01 -29.35 1.75
C LEU A 5 15.54 -29.27 1.35
N PRO A 6 14.59 -29.05 2.29
CA PRO A 6 13.22 -28.78 1.91
C PRO A 6 13.18 -27.46 1.12
N ASP A 7 13.15 -27.60 -0.21
CA ASP A 7 12.93 -26.51 -1.16
C ASP A 7 11.48 -26.07 -1.06
N THR A 8 11.23 -25.13 -0.16
CA THR A 8 10.24 -24.07 -0.34
C THR A 8 10.47 -23.05 0.78
N VAL A 9 11.39 -22.11 0.54
CA VAL A 9 11.41 -20.86 1.30
C VAL A 9 10.08 -20.17 0.99
N VAL A 10 9.11 -20.33 1.88
CA VAL A 10 7.84 -19.61 1.78
C VAL A 10 8.17 -18.13 1.91
N ASN A 11 8.01 -17.38 0.83
CA ASN A 11 8.22 -15.94 0.85
C ASN A 11 7.25 -15.33 1.90
N PRO A 12 7.74 -14.81 3.04
CA PRO A 12 6.86 -14.25 4.08
C PRO A 12 6.20 -12.94 3.64
N PHE A 13 6.63 -12.39 2.51
CA PHE A 13 6.13 -11.16 1.93
C PHE A 13 5.00 -11.37 0.92
N ALA A 14 4.94 -12.57 0.32
CA ALA A 14 3.94 -12.89 -0.71
C ALA A 14 2.52 -12.75 -0.16
N GLY A 15 1.71 -11.93 -0.85
CA GLY A 15 0.33 -11.61 -0.46
C GLY A 15 0.20 -10.47 0.56
N GLY A 16 1.32 -9.82 0.92
CA GLY A 16 1.32 -8.55 1.63
C GLY A 16 1.10 -7.35 0.69
N LEU A 17 1.09 -6.16 1.27
CA LEU A 17 0.97 -4.90 0.53
C LEU A 17 2.18 -4.02 0.84
N LEU A 18 2.84 -3.53 -0.21
CA LEU A 18 3.70 -2.38 -0.10
C LEU A 18 2.82 -1.14 -0.08
N THR A 19 2.95 -0.31 0.96
CA THR A 19 2.07 0.84 1.14
C THR A 19 2.77 2.15 0.84
N VAL A 20 2.04 3.07 0.24
CA VAL A 20 2.47 4.46 0.00
C VAL A 20 1.52 5.37 0.77
N LEU A 21 2.07 6.26 1.59
CA LEU A 21 1.34 7.15 2.46
C LEU A 21 1.37 8.56 1.86
N VAL A 22 0.21 9.09 1.49
CA VAL A 22 0.10 10.37 0.79
C VAL A 22 -0.94 11.30 1.41
N VAL A 23 -0.74 12.61 1.26
CA VAL A 23 -1.69 13.65 1.66
C VAL A 23 -2.06 14.47 0.43
N PRO A 24 -3.35 14.51 0.04
CA PRO A 24 -3.79 15.42 -1.01
C PRO A 24 -3.56 16.89 -0.65
N VAL A 25 -3.02 17.67 -1.59
CA VAL A 25 -2.70 19.09 -1.39
C VAL A 25 -3.95 19.97 -1.50
N SER A 26 -4.79 19.68 -2.49
CA SER A 26 -5.95 20.51 -2.85
C SER A 26 -7.28 19.76 -2.88
N ALA A 27 -7.25 18.42 -2.91
CA ALA A 27 -8.44 17.57 -2.85
C ALA A 27 -8.74 17.12 -1.41
N SER A 28 -9.95 16.63 -1.16
CA SER A 28 -10.26 15.97 0.11
C SER A 28 -9.72 14.53 0.14
N LEU A 29 -9.56 13.98 1.34
CA LEU A 29 -9.16 12.58 1.52
C LEU A 29 -10.16 11.63 0.85
N GLU A 30 -11.47 11.92 0.92
CA GLU A 30 -12.51 11.10 0.31
C GLU A 30 -12.38 11.04 -1.22
N VAL A 31 -12.04 12.17 -1.86
CA VAL A 31 -11.83 12.23 -3.31
C VAL A 31 -10.62 11.39 -3.72
N GLY A 32 -9.50 11.50 -3.00
CA GLY A 32 -8.32 10.68 -3.25
C GLY A 32 -8.56 9.19 -3.00
N LEU A 33 -9.26 8.85 -1.93
CA LEU A 33 -9.63 7.48 -1.60
C LEU A 33 -10.51 6.84 -2.69
N LEU A 34 -11.49 7.60 -3.20
CA LEU A 34 -12.36 7.15 -4.29
C LEU A 34 -11.56 6.91 -5.57
N ALA A 35 -10.71 7.87 -5.97
CA ALA A 35 -9.90 7.76 -7.18
C ALA A 35 -9.00 6.50 -7.19
N LEU A 36 -8.38 6.19 -6.05
CA LEU A 36 -7.56 4.98 -5.89
C LEU A 36 -8.40 3.71 -6.03
N ARG A 37 -9.56 3.64 -5.36
CA ARG A 37 -10.44 2.47 -5.37
C ARG A 37 -11.08 2.22 -6.74
N GLU A 38 -11.44 3.26 -7.48
CA GLU A 38 -11.97 3.14 -8.84
C GLU A 38 -10.95 2.54 -9.82
N ARG A 39 -9.65 2.64 -9.51
CA ARG A 39 -8.56 1.98 -10.26
C ARG A 39 -8.14 0.64 -9.66
N GLY A 40 -8.90 0.10 -8.72
CA GLY A 40 -8.64 -1.18 -8.09
C GLY A 40 -7.49 -1.16 -7.07
N VAL A 41 -6.97 0.01 -6.70
CA VAL A 41 -5.94 0.13 -5.67
C VAL A 41 -6.60 -0.03 -4.30
N ARG A 42 -6.05 -0.91 -3.46
CA ARG A 42 -6.52 -1.05 -2.09
C ARG A 42 -6.11 0.18 -1.31
N ALA A 43 -7.07 0.94 -0.80
CA ALA A 43 -6.77 2.18 -0.09
C ALA A 43 -7.68 2.44 1.12
N TRP A 44 -7.14 3.12 2.14
CA TRP A 44 -7.82 3.58 3.35
C TRP A 44 -7.20 4.86 3.88
N THR A 45 -7.78 5.44 4.93
CA THR A 45 -7.22 6.56 5.68
C THR A 45 -6.64 6.09 7.00
N GLU A 46 -5.51 6.64 7.42
CA GLU A 46 -4.88 6.31 8.70
C GLU A 46 -4.38 7.56 9.41
N HIS A 47 -4.43 7.56 10.76
CA HIS A 47 -3.84 8.61 11.56
C HIS A 47 -2.37 8.28 11.81
N LEU A 48 -1.47 9.16 11.39
CA LEU A 48 -0.06 8.99 11.72
C LEU A 48 0.18 9.33 13.20
N PRO A 49 0.90 8.48 13.95
CA PRO A 49 1.21 8.72 15.36
C PRO A 49 2.22 9.86 15.60
N ALA A 50 2.69 10.52 14.54
CA ALA A 50 3.63 11.64 14.62
C ALA A 50 2.97 12.95 15.12
N VAL A 51 3.82 13.92 15.47
CA VAL A 51 3.42 15.23 16.00
C VAL A 51 2.50 15.94 14.99
N GLY A 52 1.19 15.94 15.24
CA GLY A 52 0.21 16.63 14.40
C GLY A 52 -1.09 15.89 14.15
N GLN A 53 -1.19 14.58 14.48
CA GLN A 53 -2.37 13.75 14.16
C GLN A 53 -2.79 13.84 12.68
N GLU A 54 -1.81 13.96 11.78
CA GLU A 54 -2.07 14.05 10.34
C GLU A 54 -2.78 12.78 9.86
N VAL A 55 -3.85 12.96 9.09
CA VAL A 55 -4.58 11.86 8.44
C VAL A 55 -4.06 11.73 7.02
N VAL A 56 -3.61 10.54 6.67
CA VAL A 56 -3.05 10.23 5.36
C VAL A 56 -3.90 9.22 4.64
N LEU A 57 -3.81 9.22 3.30
CA LEU A 57 -4.24 8.11 2.48
C LEU A 57 -3.14 7.06 2.46
N VAL A 58 -3.50 5.82 2.75
CA VAL A 58 -2.62 4.67 2.60
C VAL A 58 -3.08 3.88 1.38
N ALA A 59 -2.22 3.80 0.37
CA ALA A 59 -2.46 3.03 -0.85
C ALA A 59 -1.57 1.79 -0.86
N GLY A 60 -2.18 0.61 -0.98
CA GLY A 60 -1.50 -0.68 -0.99
C GLY A 60 -1.35 -1.25 -2.40
N VAL A 61 -0.12 -1.60 -2.75
CA VAL A 61 0.25 -2.33 -3.98
C VAL A 61 0.66 -3.75 -3.57
N GLU A 62 0.13 -4.75 -4.26
CA GLU A 62 0.43 -6.15 -3.94
C GLU A 62 1.92 -6.45 -4.09
N CYS A 63 2.47 -7.17 -3.10
CA CYS A 63 3.87 -7.51 -3.04
C CYS A 63 4.02 -9.02 -3.29
N GLU A 64 4.65 -9.39 -4.41
CA GLU A 64 4.90 -10.79 -4.78
C GLU A 64 6.26 -11.30 -4.24
N GLU A 65 7.17 -10.38 -3.96
CA GLU A 65 8.56 -10.62 -3.55
C GLU A 65 8.91 -9.87 -2.25
N ALA A 66 10.15 -9.98 -1.76
CA ALA A 66 10.59 -9.17 -0.64
C ALA A 66 10.65 -7.68 -1.04
N PRO A 67 10.19 -6.73 -0.19
CA PRO A 67 10.28 -5.30 -0.49
C PRO A 67 11.72 -4.88 -0.80
N SER A 68 11.90 -4.30 -1.98
CA SER A 68 13.17 -3.73 -2.44
C SER A 68 13.00 -2.22 -2.67
N MET A 69 14.11 -1.49 -2.77
CA MET A 69 14.07 -0.06 -3.12
C MET A 69 13.40 0.18 -4.49
N ASP A 70 13.64 -0.72 -5.44
CA ASP A 70 13.02 -0.66 -6.77
C ASP A 70 11.50 -0.91 -6.67
N GLY A 71 11.08 -1.91 -5.89
CA GLY A 71 9.67 -2.19 -5.64
C GLY A 71 8.94 -1.04 -4.95
N ILE A 72 9.59 -0.36 -4.00
CA ILE A 72 9.06 0.87 -3.36
C ILE A 72 8.88 1.96 -4.39
N THR A 73 9.88 2.20 -5.23
CA THR A 73 9.84 3.22 -6.28
C THR A 73 8.72 2.94 -7.30
N ASP A 74 8.54 1.67 -7.69
CA ASP A 74 7.49 1.28 -8.62
C ASP A 74 6.09 1.37 -7.99
N ALA A 75 5.94 1.02 -6.71
CA ALA A 75 4.69 1.22 -5.99
C ALA A 75 4.33 2.70 -5.85
N GLU A 76 5.30 3.55 -5.49
CA GLU A 76 5.12 5.00 -5.47
C GLU A 76 4.70 5.52 -6.85
N ARG A 77 5.41 5.15 -7.91
CA ARG A 77 5.07 5.55 -9.29
C ARG A 77 3.66 5.13 -9.68
N SER A 78 3.26 3.90 -9.33
CA SER A 78 1.92 3.37 -9.62
C SER A 78 0.82 4.18 -8.92
N VAL A 79 0.98 4.42 -7.60
CA VAL A 79 0.02 5.19 -6.80
C VAL A 79 -0.07 6.63 -7.26
N LEU A 80 1.08 7.29 -7.46
CA LEU A 80 1.13 8.67 -7.93
C LEU A 80 0.54 8.82 -9.34
N GLY A 81 0.77 7.85 -10.24
CA GLY A 81 0.18 7.85 -11.58
C GLY A 81 -1.36 7.76 -11.56
N VAL A 82 -1.94 7.02 -10.61
CA VAL A 82 -3.40 6.95 -10.43
C VAL A 82 -3.97 8.29 -9.98
N LEU A 83 -3.33 8.93 -8.99
CA LEU A 83 -3.78 10.20 -8.42
C LEU A 83 -3.60 11.36 -9.41
N ASP A 84 -2.48 11.39 -10.13
CA ASP A 84 -2.20 12.35 -11.20
C ASP A 84 -3.22 12.22 -12.35
N ALA A 85 -3.55 10.99 -12.77
CA ALA A 85 -4.58 10.75 -13.79
C ALA A 85 -5.99 11.18 -13.33
N ALA A 86 -6.22 11.34 -12.03
CA ALA A 86 -7.43 11.90 -11.43
C ALA A 86 -7.34 13.42 -11.19
N GLY A 87 -6.20 14.05 -11.51
CA GLY A 87 -5.94 15.48 -11.29
C GLY A 87 -5.70 15.84 -9.82
N ILE A 88 -5.22 14.89 -9.01
CA ILE A 88 -5.03 15.06 -7.57
C ILE A 88 -3.54 15.18 -7.27
N GLU A 89 -3.12 16.39 -6.91
CA GLU A 89 -1.79 16.67 -6.39
C GLU A 89 -1.65 16.16 -4.96
N VAL A 90 -0.55 15.46 -4.65
CA VAL A 90 -0.30 14.86 -3.34
C VAL A 90 1.14 15.03 -2.87
N ASP A 91 1.30 15.12 -1.55
CA ASP A 91 2.58 14.98 -0.86
C ASP A 91 2.79 13.53 -0.44
N VAL A 92 3.99 12.97 -0.68
CA VAL A 92 4.38 11.66 -0.13
C VAL A 92 4.95 11.85 1.27
N ARG A 93 4.38 11.13 2.25
CA ARG A 93 4.87 11.10 3.64
C ARG A 93 5.78 9.91 3.92
N GLY A 94 5.67 8.86 3.13
CA GLY A 94 6.58 7.72 3.17
C GLY A 94 5.98 6.45 2.60
N SER A 95 6.69 5.34 2.81
CA SER A 95 6.29 4.00 2.40
C SER A 95 6.32 3.04 3.59
N GLY A 96 5.50 1.99 3.53
CA GLY A 96 5.44 0.95 4.56
C GLY A 96 5.12 -0.42 3.97
N TYR A 97 4.88 -1.39 4.85
CA TYR A 97 4.52 -2.74 4.46
C TYR A 97 3.45 -3.30 5.41
N VAL A 98 2.42 -3.90 4.84
CA VAL A 98 1.38 -4.64 5.57
C VAL A 98 1.52 -6.12 5.24
N SER A 99 1.65 -6.96 6.25
CA SER A 99 1.86 -8.40 6.06
C SER A 99 0.65 -9.10 5.44
N ALA A 100 0.89 -10.18 4.71
CA ALA A 100 -0.19 -11.02 4.15
C ALA A 100 -1.19 -11.51 5.21
N GLU A 101 -0.71 -11.76 6.44
CA GLU A 101 -1.59 -12.10 7.56
C GLU A 101 -2.51 -10.94 7.95
N ALA A 102 -1.97 -9.72 8.05
CA ALA A 102 -2.76 -8.53 8.33
C ALA A 102 -3.78 -8.26 7.22
N VAL A 103 -3.38 -8.39 5.95
CA VAL A 103 -4.28 -8.26 4.79
C VAL A 103 -5.43 -9.26 4.85
N ARG A 104 -5.15 -10.53 5.17
CA ARG A 104 -6.17 -11.59 5.30
C ARG A 104 -7.16 -11.30 6.43
N ARG A 105 -6.66 -10.88 7.60
CA ARG A 105 -7.53 -10.47 8.73
C ARG A 105 -8.42 -9.30 8.33
N TRP A 106 -7.90 -8.36 7.55
CA TRP A 106 -8.65 -7.19 7.09
C TRP A 106 -9.76 -7.55 6.08
N GLY A 107 -9.45 -8.42 5.11
CA GLY A 107 -10.44 -8.93 4.14
C GLY A 107 -11.58 -9.74 4.77
N ALA A 108 -11.33 -10.42 5.89
CA ALA A 108 -12.37 -11.14 6.63
C ALA A 108 -13.37 -10.23 7.37
N HIS A 109 -13.06 -8.94 7.52
CA HIS A 109 -13.90 -7.95 8.23
C HIS A 109 -14.61 -6.95 7.30
N THR A 110 -14.51 -7.12 5.98
CA THR A 110 -15.27 -6.30 5.03
C THR A 110 -16.58 -7.02 4.72
N PRO A 111 -17.74 -6.59 5.24
CA PRO A 111 -19.01 -7.21 4.87
C PRO A 111 -19.25 -7.01 3.37
N SER A 112 -19.67 -8.10 2.71
CA SER A 112 -20.04 -8.14 1.29
C SER A 112 -21.15 -7.17 0.93
#